data_AF-A0A8T4EZE9-F1
#
_entry.id   AF-A0A8T4EZE9-F1
#
_cell.length_a   1.000
_cell.length_b   1.000
_cell.length_c   1.000
_cell.angle_alpha   90.00
_cell.angle_beta   90.00
_cell.angle_gamma   90.00
#
_symmetry.space_group_name_H-M   'P 1'
#
loop_
_entity.id
_entity.type
_entity.pdbx_description
1 polymer ?
#
loop_
_entity_poly.entity_id
_entity_poly.type
_entity_poly.pdbx_seq_one_letter_code
_entity_poly.pdbx_strand_id
1 'polypeptide(L)'
;MQKVIPPRLLVPYLRGQRTIISGYVYRVQDCDRLTSPRALVEALDLAFEGSDLSSDVPELYIMRWEARDVDTYVVPYGPHMGGDWSDSAPFAGNGFTTSREHVVQQFHTMPMPIPAGAQIIHLVRAERMFAHYDGLAWRPVA
;
A
#
# COMPACT_ATOMS: atom_id res chain seq x y z
N MET A 1 -2.06 -8.94 -0.67
CA MET A 1 -2.18 -7.48 -0.87
C MET A 1 -0.96 -6.77 -0.33
N GLN A 2 -0.72 -5.54 -0.78
CA GLN A 2 0.32 -4.66 -0.28
C GLN A 2 -0.11 -3.19 -0.22
N LYS A 3 0.56 -2.43 0.66
CA LYS A 3 0.41 -0.98 0.80
C LYS A 3 1.75 -0.36 1.18
N VAL A 4 2.17 0.68 0.46
CA VAL A 4 3.30 1.52 0.90
C VAL A 4 2.90 2.26 2.18
N ILE A 5 3.73 2.17 3.21
CA ILE A 5 3.51 2.81 4.49
C ILE A 5 4.04 4.24 4.38
N PRO A 6 3.20 5.28 4.56
CA PRO A 6 3.69 6.65 4.69
C PRO A 6 4.73 6.72 5.82
N PRO A 7 5.89 7.37 5.64
CA PRO A 7 6.99 7.36 6.63
C PRO A 7 6.54 7.69 8.06
N ARG A 8 5.64 8.67 8.23
CA ARG A 8 5.07 9.05 9.54
C ARG A 8 4.29 7.93 10.25
N LEU A 9 3.84 6.89 9.53
CA LEU A 9 3.05 5.79 10.08
C LEU A 9 3.88 4.55 10.43
N LEU A 10 5.14 4.45 10.01
CA LEU A 10 5.97 3.27 10.28
C LEU A 10 6.13 3.02 11.78
N VAL A 11 6.59 4.01 12.54
CA VAL A 11 6.78 3.90 13.99
C VAL A 11 5.45 3.65 14.72
N PRO A 12 4.35 4.37 14.41
CA PRO A 12 3.03 4.04 14.96
C PRO A 12 2.58 2.59 14.74
N TYR A 13 2.82 2.02 13.54
CA TYR A 13 2.54 0.60 13.30
C TYR A 13 3.39 -0.29 14.20
N LEU A 14 4.72 -0.11 14.18
CA LEU A 14 5.65 -0.94 14.96
C LEU A 14 5.39 -0.90 16.47
N ARG A 15 4.93 0.23 17.00
CA ARG A 15 4.58 0.42 18.41
C ARG A 15 3.16 -0.04 18.78
N GLY A 16 2.38 -0.54 17.81
CA GLY A 16 0.98 -0.91 18.03
C GLY A 16 0.04 0.28 18.27
N GLN A 17 0.49 1.51 18.01
CA GLN A 17 -0.34 2.72 18.10
C GLN A 17 -1.27 2.87 16.89
N ARG A 18 -0.91 2.22 15.77
CA ARG A 18 -1.75 2.05 14.59
C ARG A 18 -1.95 0.55 14.34
N THR A 19 -3.19 0.10 14.42
CA THR A 19 -3.57 -1.33 14.31
C THR A 19 -4.54 -1.62 13.18
N ILE A 20 -4.85 -0.61 12.35
CA ILE A 20 -5.85 -0.66 11.29
C ILE A 20 -5.21 -0.31 9.94
N ILE A 21 -5.52 -1.12 8.92
CA ILE A 21 -5.21 -0.90 7.51
C ILE A 21 -6.48 -0.36 6.81
N SER A 22 -6.31 0.64 5.95
CA SER A 22 -7.39 1.27 5.18
C SER A 22 -6.82 1.97 3.95
N GLY A 23 -7.67 2.38 3.02
CA GLY A 23 -7.28 3.18 1.86
C GLY A 23 -6.89 2.33 0.65
N TYR A 24 -6.18 2.95 -0.29
CA TYR A 24 -5.69 2.27 -1.48
C TYR A 24 -4.64 1.20 -1.18
N VAL A 25 -4.80 0.05 -1.83
CA VAL A 25 -3.99 -1.17 -1.70
C VAL A 25 -3.88 -1.86 -3.05
N TYR A 26 -2.84 -2.68 -3.21
CA TYR A 26 -2.47 -3.28 -4.49
C TYR A 26 -2.25 -4.78 -4.32
N ARG A 27 -2.49 -5.58 -5.36
CA ARG A 27 -2.03 -6.97 -5.35
C ARG A 27 -0.51 -6.98 -5.55
N VAL A 28 0.18 -7.87 -4.84
CA VAL A 28 1.65 -7.99 -4.95
C VAL A 28 2.03 -8.31 -6.39
N GLN A 29 1.33 -9.25 -7.03
CA GLN A 29 1.56 -9.67 -8.41
C GLN A 29 1.45 -8.54 -9.45
N ASP A 30 0.61 -7.53 -9.20
CA ASP A 30 0.45 -6.39 -10.11
C ASP A 30 1.63 -5.40 -9.96
N CYS A 31 2.49 -5.61 -8.97
CA CYS A 31 3.65 -4.80 -8.65
C CYS A 31 4.98 -5.55 -8.78
N ASP A 32 5.01 -6.81 -9.21
CA ASP A 32 6.22 -7.66 -9.21
C ASP A 32 7.41 -7.07 -9.99
N ARG A 33 7.12 -6.24 -11.01
CA ARG A 33 8.16 -5.58 -11.82
C ARG A 33 8.68 -4.27 -11.21
N LEU A 34 8.07 -3.79 -10.12
CA LEU A 34 8.36 -2.51 -9.48
C LEU A 34 9.38 -2.73 -8.35
N THR A 35 10.65 -2.94 -8.71
CA THR A 35 11.68 -3.40 -7.78
C THR A 35 12.51 -2.28 -7.15
N SER A 36 12.09 -1.02 -7.26
CA SER A 36 12.79 0.13 -6.69
C SER A 36 11.81 1.10 -6.02
N PRO A 37 12.27 1.90 -5.02
CA PRO A 37 11.46 2.94 -4.39
C PRO A 37 10.79 3.88 -5.39
N ARG A 38 11.57 4.41 -6.35
CA ARG A 38 11.09 5.29 -7.40
C ARG A 38 9.98 4.63 -8.23
N ALA A 39 10.22 3.41 -8.71
CA ALA A 39 9.26 2.70 -9.56
C ALA A 39 7.92 2.49 -8.84
N LEU A 40 7.93 2.17 -7.54
CA LEU A 40 6.69 2.05 -6.76
C LEU A 40 6.01 3.41 -6.56
N VAL A 41 6.76 4.47 -6.24
CA VAL A 41 6.17 5.80 -6.07
C VAL A 41 5.50 6.28 -7.36
N GLU A 42 6.16 6.10 -8.51
CA GLU A 42 5.65 6.53 -9.82
C GLU A 42 4.50 5.65 -10.32
N ALA A 43 4.60 4.33 -10.17
CA ALA A 43 3.57 3.39 -10.63
C ALA A 43 2.29 3.46 -9.78
N LEU A 44 2.43 3.73 -8.48
CA LEU A 44 1.32 3.78 -7.53
C LEU A 44 0.79 5.20 -7.30
N ASP A 45 1.32 6.18 -8.05
CA ASP A 45 1.00 7.61 -7.97
C ASP A 45 1.08 8.15 -6.54
N LEU A 46 2.18 7.87 -5.83
CA LEU A 46 2.30 8.21 -4.41
C LEU A 46 2.86 9.60 -4.14
N ALA A 47 3.23 10.36 -5.18
CA ALA A 47 3.81 11.70 -5.08
C ALA A 47 2.77 12.82 -5.31
N PHE A 48 1.51 12.56 -4.94
CA PHE A 48 0.43 13.55 -5.02
C PHE A 48 0.55 14.65 -3.95
N GLU A 49 -0.17 15.75 -4.13
CA GLU A 49 -0.20 16.86 -3.19
C GLU A 49 -0.64 16.42 -1.78
N GLY A 50 0.19 16.70 -0.78
CA GLY A 50 -0.04 16.28 0.61
C GLY A 50 0.52 14.90 0.97
N SER A 51 1.16 14.20 0.03
CA SER A 51 1.91 12.98 0.33
C SER A 51 3.24 13.25 1.04
N ASP A 52 3.65 12.32 1.91
CA ASP A 52 4.97 12.30 2.54
C ASP A 52 6.05 11.66 1.63
N LEU A 53 5.67 11.21 0.43
CA LEU A 53 6.53 10.47 -0.50
C LEU A 53 6.83 11.30 -1.74
N SER A 54 8.03 11.11 -2.27
CA SER A 54 8.48 11.65 -3.56
C SER A 54 9.23 10.57 -4.35
N SER A 55 9.41 10.77 -5.66
CA SER A 55 10.11 9.85 -6.56
C SER A 55 11.60 9.66 -6.23
N ASP A 56 12.16 10.53 -5.38
CA ASP A 56 13.56 10.49 -4.95
C ASP A 56 13.75 9.92 -3.54
N VAL A 57 12.68 9.37 -2.95
CA VAL A 57 12.78 8.70 -1.64
C VAL A 57 13.78 7.55 -1.72
N PRO A 58 14.79 7.48 -0.82
CA PRO A 58 15.86 6.49 -0.93
C PRO A 58 15.41 5.08 -0.52
N GLU A 59 14.32 4.97 0.23
CA GLU A 59 13.79 3.72 0.75
C GLU A 59 12.28 3.77 0.94
N LEU A 60 11.64 2.60 0.92
CA LEU A 60 10.23 2.43 1.27
C LEU A 60 10.05 1.33 2.30
N TYR A 61 8.98 1.47 3.07
CA TYR A 61 8.43 0.40 3.89
C TYR A 61 7.07 0.00 3.35
N ILE A 62 6.88 -1.29 3.09
CA ILE A 62 5.69 -1.83 2.43
C ILE A 62 5.06 -2.85 3.35
N MET A 63 3.81 -2.64 3.74
CA MET A 63 3.03 -3.64 4.46
C MET A 63 2.47 -4.65 3.45
N ARG A 64 2.71 -5.94 3.67
CA ARG A 64 2.18 -7.05 2.86
C ARG A 64 1.39 -8.01 3.73
N TRP A 65 0.30 -8.55 3.20
CA TRP A 65 -0.51 -9.54 3.89
C TRP A 65 -1.22 -10.44 2.89
N GLU A 66 -1.60 -11.62 3.33
CA GLU A 66 -2.44 -12.54 2.57
C GLU A 66 -3.89 -12.02 2.54
N ALA A 67 -4.47 -11.94 1.35
CA ALA A 67 -5.88 -11.58 1.19
C ALA A 67 -6.74 -12.79 1.56
N ARG A 68 -7.67 -12.65 2.50
CA ARG A 68 -8.62 -13.71 2.85
C ARG A 68 -10.00 -13.40 2.30
N ASP A 69 -10.83 -14.43 2.14
CA ASP A 69 -12.20 -14.28 1.61
C ASP A 69 -13.09 -13.38 2.47
N VAL A 70 -12.77 -13.22 3.76
CA VAL A 70 -13.47 -12.31 4.69
C VAL A 70 -13.09 -10.84 4.50
N ASP A 71 -11.99 -10.55 3.81
CA ASP A 71 -11.52 -9.18 3.60
C ASP A 71 -12.28 -8.53 2.44
N THR A 72 -12.70 -7.27 2.62
CA THR A 72 -13.40 -6.53 1.58
C THR A 72 -12.45 -5.61 0.83
N TYR A 73 -12.14 -5.96 -0.42
CA TYR A 73 -11.43 -5.11 -1.37
C TYR A 73 -12.38 -4.73 -2.51
N VAL A 74 -12.48 -3.43 -2.78
CA VAL A 74 -13.36 -2.91 -3.83
C VAL A 74 -12.54 -2.17 -4.87
N VAL A 75 -12.97 -2.24 -6.12
CA VAL A 75 -12.42 -1.39 -7.18
C VAL A 75 -13.12 -0.03 -7.07
N PRO A 76 -12.38 1.07 -6.85
CA PRO A 76 -12.97 2.38 -6.55
C PRO A 76 -13.39 3.07 -7.85
N TYR A 77 -14.49 2.63 -8.46
CA TYR A 77 -15.03 3.26 -9.67
C TYR A 77 -15.77 4.56 -9.34
N GLY A 78 -15.39 5.64 -10.01
CA GLY A 78 -16.08 6.92 -9.94
C GLY A 78 -17.27 7.01 -10.91
N PRO A 79 -18.04 8.12 -10.87
CA PRO A 79 -19.25 8.29 -11.67
C PRO A 79 -19.06 8.12 -13.18
N HIS A 80 -17.91 8.53 -13.71
CA HIS A 80 -17.57 8.40 -15.13
C HIS A 80 -17.37 6.95 -15.59
N MET A 81 -17.21 6.01 -14.64
CA MET A 81 -17.14 4.56 -14.87
C MET A 81 -18.39 3.84 -14.34
N GLY A 82 -19.44 4.57 -13.97
CA GLY A 82 -20.69 4.00 -13.45
C GLY A 82 -20.66 3.58 -11.98
N GLY A 83 -19.63 3.98 -11.22
CA GLY A 83 -19.58 3.81 -9.77
C GLY A 83 -19.99 5.08 -9.02
N ASP A 84 -19.90 5.03 -7.69
CA ASP A 84 -20.32 6.09 -6.77
C ASP A 84 -19.17 6.71 -5.96
N TRP A 85 -17.92 6.31 -6.24
CA TRP A 85 -16.76 6.79 -5.49
C TRP A 85 -16.35 8.21 -5.89
N SER A 86 -16.05 9.03 -4.89
CA SER A 86 -15.44 10.36 -5.07
C SER A 86 -14.44 10.58 -3.94
N ASP A 87 -13.16 10.60 -4.27
CA ASP A 87 -12.07 10.70 -3.29
C ASP A 87 -10.93 11.59 -3.83
N SER A 88 -9.95 11.90 -2.98
CA SER A 88 -8.76 12.67 -3.34
C SER A 88 -7.66 11.79 -3.94
N ALA A 89 -6.61 12.42 -4.49
CA ALA A 89 -5.45 11.71 -5.03
C ALA A 89 -4.91 10.66 -4.04
N PRO A 90 -4.49 9.47 -4.51
CA PRO A 90 -4.26 9.07 -5.91
C PRO A 90 -5.48 8.42 -6.60
N PHE A 91 -6.69 8.82 -6.21
CA PHE A 91 -7.92 8.36 -6.85
C PHE A 91 -8.00 8.76 -8.33
N ALA A 92 -8.04 7.77 -9.22
CA ALA A 92 -8.33 7.98 -10.64
C ALA A 92 -9.80 7.72 -11.01
N GLY A 93 -10.52 6.96 -10.17
CA GLY A 93 -11.92 6.58 -10.40
C GLY A 93 -12.15 5.57 -11.53
N ASN A 94 -11.09 5.00 -12.12
CA ASN A 94 -11.17 4.00 -13.19
C ASN A 94 -10.71 2.61 -12.76
N GLY A 95 -10.41 2.42 -11.48
CA GLY A 95 -9.90 1.16 -10.94
C GLY A 95 -8.40 0.92 -11.18
N PHE A 96 -7.68 1.88 -11.74
CA PHE A 96 -6.24 1.83 -11.94
C PHE A 96 -5.56 3.05 -11.31
N THR A 97 -4.24 3.00 -11.16
CA THR A 97 -3.45 4.18 -10.80
C THR A 97 -3.38 5.15 -11.97
N THR A 98 -3.00 6.41 -11.72
CA THR A 98 -2.89 7.45 -12.75
C THR A 98 -1.57 7.37 -13.54
N SER A 99 -0.71 6.39 -13.23
CA SER A 99 0.60 6.23 -13.86
C SER A 99 0.48 6.02 -15.36
N ARG A 100 1.30 6.74 -16.13
CA ARG A 100 1.31 6.63 -17.60
C ARG A 100 2.13 5.46 -18.11
N GLU A 101 3.09 5.00 -17.31
CA GLU A 101 4.07 3.97 -17.69
C GLU A 101 3.70 2.60 -17.13
N HIS A 102 2.88 2.57 -16.08
CA HIS A 102 2.53 1.35 -15.37
C HIS A 102 1.02 1.18 -15.27
N VAL A 103 0.54 0.02 -15.72
CA VAL A 103 -0.86 -0.37 -15.55
C VAL A 103 -0.96 -1.17 -14.25
N VAL A 104 -1.26 -0.48 -13.14
CA VAL A 104 -1.47 -1.12 -11.84
C VAL A 104 -2.92 -0.98 -11.43
N GLN A 105 -3.60 -2.11 -11.16
CA GLN A 105 -4.97 -2.08 -10.67
C GLN A 105 -4.98 -1.57 -9.22
N GLN A 106 -5.84 -0.58 -8.96
CA GLN A 106 -6.01 0.03 -7.65
C GLN A 106 -7.25 -0.57 -6.97
N PHE A 107 -7.08 -1.02 -5.74
CA PHE A 107 -8.17 -1.47 -4.87
C PHE A 107 -8.24 -0.56 -3.65
N HIS A 108 -9.40 -0.50 -3.01
CA HIS A 108 -9.56 0.13 -1.72
C HIS A 108 -10.02 -0.90 -0.69
N THR A 109 -9.42 -0.88 0.50
CA THR A 109 -9.88 -1.69 1.64
C THR A 109 -10.58 -0.80 2.64
N MET A 110 -11.76 -1.24 3.10
CA MET A 110 -12.38 -0.65 4.29
C MET A 110 -11.45 -0.84 5.51
N PRO A 111 -11.56 0.00 6.54
CA PRO A 111 -10.80 -0.16 7.77
C PRO A 111 -10.92 -1.59 8.33
N MET A 112 -9.78 -2.29 8.41
CA MET A 112 -9.69 -3.64 8.94
C MET A 112 -8.46 -3.79 9.85
N PRO A 113 -8.49 -4.70 10.84
CA PRO A 113 -7.31 -5.00 11.66
C PRO A 113 -6.15 -5.50 10.79
N ILE A 114 -4.92 -5.26 11.22
CA ILE A 114 -3.74 -5.83 10.58
C ILE A 114 -3.83 -7.37 10.65
N PRO A 115 -3.81 -8.09 9.52
CA PRO A 115 -3.90 -9.54 9.55
C PRO A 115 -2.70 -10.18 10.22
N ALA A 116 -2.93 -11.22 11.04
CA ALA A 116 -1.84 -12.06 11.54
C ALA A 116 -1.05 -12.67 10.38
N GLY A 117 0.28 -12.63 10.48
CA GLY A 117 1.19 -13.01 9.39
C GLY A 117 1.54 -11.88 8.43
N ALA A 118 0.97 -10.68 8.59
CA ALA A 118 1.40 -9.50 7.83
C ALA A 118 2.90 -9.23 8.03
N GLN A 119 3.54 -8.67 7.01
CA GLN A 119 4.96 -8.37 6.98
C GLN A 119 5.16 -6.89 6.64
N ILE A 120 6.20 -6.28 7.20
CA ILE A 120 6.76 -5.03 6.69
C ILE A 120 8.02 -5.41 5.92
N ILE A 121 8.06 -5.01 4.66
CA ILE A 121 9.20 -5.14 3.77
C ILE A 121 9.90 -3.80 3.70
N HIS A 122 11.21 -3.80 3.89
CA HIS A 122 12.10 -2.66 3.65
C HIS A 122 12.68 -2.79 2.24
N LEU A 123 12.46 -1.78 1.42
CA LEU A 123 12.93 -1.73 0.04
C LEU A 123 13.92 -0.57 -0.13
N VAL A 124 15.13 -0.89 -0.57
CA VAL A 124 16.16 0.08 -0.97
C VAL A 124 16.65 -0.25 -2.39
N ARG A 125 17.55 -1.24 -2.51
CA ARG A 125 17.97 -1.83 -3.79
C ARG A 125 17.35 -3.20 -4.04
N ALA A 126 16.95 -3.87 -2.97
CA ALA A 126 16.28 -5.15 -2.94
C ALA A 126 15.34 -5.16 -1.75
N GLU A 127 14.36 -6.06 -1.79
CA GLU A 127 13.42 -6.26 -0.70
C GLU A 127 14.05 -7.09 0.41
N ARG A 128 13.85 -6.64 1.65
CA ARG A 128 14.22 -7.38 2.85
C ARG A 128 13.06 -7.33 3.84
N MET A 129 12.73 -8.47 4.43
CA MET A 129 11.74 -8.48 5.52
C MET A 129 12.30 -7.68 6.71
N PHE A 130 11.53 -6.70 7.16
CA PHE A 130 11.89 -5.78 8.24
C PHE A 130 11.23 -6.18 9.56
N ALA A 131 9.94 -6.55 9.49
CA ALA A 131 9.19 -7.04 10.63
C ALA A 131 8.06 -7.98 10.18
N HIS A 132 7.58 -8.84 11.08
CA HIS A 132 6.36 -9.63 10.90
C HIS A 132 5.39 -9.38 12.06
N TYR A 133 4.09 -9.48 11.78
CA TYR A 133 3.03 -9.30 12.76
C TYR A 133 2.54 -10.66 13.24
N ASP A 134 2.72 -10.97 14.53
CA ASP A 134 2.34 -12.26 15.12
C ASP A 134 0.84 -12.36 15.49
N GLY A 135 0.06 -11.32 15.19
CA GLY A 135 -1.35 -11.18 15.61
C GLY A 135 -1.54 -10.37 16.89
N LEU A 136 -0.45 -10.04 17.61
CA LEU A 136 -0.45 -9.20 18.79
C LEU A 136 0.48 -7.98 18.60
N ALA A 137 1.71 -8.21 18.15
CA ALA A 137 2.75 -7.19 18.02
C ALA A 137 3.61 -7.39 16.77
N TRP A 138 4.26 -6.32 16.34
CA TRP A 138 5.31 -6.40 15.32
C TRP A 138 6.60 -6.92 15.94
N ARG A 139 7.19 -7.92 15.30
CA ARG A 139 8.46 -8.54 15.67
C ARG A 139 9.50 -8.21 14.61
N PRO A 140 10.66 -7.65 14.98
CA PRO A 140 11.75 -7.44 14.03
C PRO A 140 12.24 -8.80 13.51
N VAL A 141 12.78 -8.80 12.30
CA VAL A 141 13.55 -9.95 11.80
C VAL A 141 14.92 -9.91 12.46
N ALA A 142 15.32 -11.02 13.07
CA ALA A 142 16.65 -11.20 13.69
C ALA A 142 17.77 -11.18 12.65
#